data_AF-A0A0N4UR09-F1
#
_entry.id   AF-A0A0N4UR09-F1
#
_cell.length_a   1.000
_cell.length_b   1.000
_cell.length_c   1.000
_cell.angle_alpha   90.00
_cell.angle_beta   90.00
_cell.angle_gamma   90.00
#
_symmetry.space_group_name_H-M   'P 1'
#
loop_
_entity.id
_entity.type
_entity.pdbx_description
1 polymer ?
#
loop_
_entity_poly.entity_id
_entity_poly.type
_entity_poly.pdbx_seq_one_letter_code
_entity_poly.pdbx_strand_id
1 'polypeptide(L)'
;MISEIMANGANQQQIEAEVRICCVIQVRMWPIENKVPLSTSGLLDIIKMARSWKKRAPDKPETKPTIVMSQQIFHLLHFSNGVNRCGIFVAANICIDQMDLDHEVDVFHAVKLIRINRPQLVDKDEYKYLYDVMLHWYMTNPEYRIFDKEENPKDVKMRNSIRRSTSVLNKTLTGNSTVL
;
A
#
# COMPACT_ATOMS: atom_id res chain seq x y z
N MET A 1 23.56 -4.55 -57.30
CA MET A 1 23.13 -5.96 -57.16
C MET A 1 23.93 -6.73 -56.11
N ILE A 2 25.22 -7.11 -56.27
CA ILE A 2 25.94 -7.82 -55.18
C ILE A 2 26.13 -6.94 -53.93
N SER A 3 26.38 -5.64 -54.13
CA SER A 3 26.46 -4.64 -53.05
C SER A 3 25.15 -4.44 -52.28
N GLU A 4 23.98 -4.60 -52.91
CA GLU A 4 22.67 -4.53 -52.24
C GLU A 4 22.36 -5.79 -51.43
N ILE A 5 22.85 -6.95 -51.88
CA ILE A 5 22.74 -8.22 -51.14
C ILE A 5 23.65 -8.18 -49.90
N MET A 6 24.84 -7.56 -49.98
CA MET A 6 25.70 -7.35 -48.80
C MET A 6 25.16 -6.28 -47.85
N ALA A 7 24.47 -5.25 -48.36
CA ALA A 7 23.80 -4.25 -47.53
C ALA A 7 22.58 -4.83 -46.78
N ASN A 8 21.83 -5.76 -47.39
CA ASN A 8 20.69 -6.41 -46.74
C ASN A 8 21.10 -7.51 -45.76
N GLY A 9 22.31 -8.09 -45.86
CA GLY A 9 22.84 -9.04 -44.87
C GLY A 9 23.22 -8.40 -43.53
N ALA A 10 23.52 -7.09 -43.52
CA ALA A 10 23.89 -6.35 -42.31
C ALA A 10 22.69 -5.92 -41.44
N ASN A 11 21.45 -6.08 -41.94
CA ASN A 11 20.22 -5.75 -41.22
C ASN A 11 19.65 -6.92 -40.41
N GLN A 12 20.45 -7.94 -40.08
CA GLN A 12 20.16 -8.76 -38.91
C GLN A 12 20.37 -7.91 -37.67
N GLN A 13 19.33 -7.15 -37.30
CA GLN A 13 19.21 -6.58 -35.97
C GLN A 13 19.51 -7.69 -34.97
N GLN A 14 20.68 -7.61 -34.35
CA GLN A 14 20.93 -8.32 -33.11
C GLN A 14 19.78 -7.94 -32.19
N ILE A 15 18.90 -8.90 -31.92
CA ILE A 15 17.94 -8.79 -30.84
C ILE A 15 18.79 -8.79 -29.58
N GLU A 16 19.22 -7.60 -29.16
CA GLU A 16 19.88 -7.39 -27.89
C GLU A 16 18.86 -7.77 -26.82
N ALA A 17 18.98 -8.98 -26.29
CA ALA A 17 18.05 -9.50 -25.29
C ALA A 17 18.20 -8.64 -24.03
N GLU A 18 17.20 -7.82 -23.74
CA GLU A 18 17.17 -7.01 -22.52
C GLU A 18 17.09 -7.96 -21.31
N VAL A 19 18.24 -8.21 -20.68
CA VAL A 19 18.31 -9.04 -19.46
C VAL A 19 17.80 -8.20 -18.29
N ARG A 20 16.72 -8.66 -17.66
CA ARG A 20 16.16 -8.03 -16.45
C ARG A 20 16.37 -8.93 -15.25
N ILE A 21 16.83 -8.35 -14.15
CA ILE A 21 16.93 -9.05 -12.88
C ILE A 21 15.56 -8.95 -12.17
N CYS A 22 14.97 -10.10 -11.90
CA CYS A 22 13.71 -10.22 -11.14
C CYS A 22 13.96 -10.90 -9.80
N CYS A 23 13.26 -10.46 -8.75
CA CYS A 23 13.23 -11.15 -7.47
C CYS A 23 11.84 -11.74 -7.26
N VAL A 24 11.81 -13.03 -6.98
CA VAL A 24 10.58 -13.78 -6.67
C VAL A 24 10.56 -14.03 -5.18
N ILE A 25 9.56 -13.47 -4.49
CA ILE A 25 9.35 -13.68 -3.06
C ILE A 25 8.18 -14.64 -2.90
N GLN A 26 8.46 -15.87 -2.44
CA GLN A 26 7.43 -16.87 -2.19
C GLN A 26 6.94 -16.81 -0.74
N VAL A 27 5.64 -16.64 -0.56
CA VAL A 27 4.96 -16.60 0.74
C VAL A 27 4.45 -17.99 1.10
N ARG A 28 4.95 -18.59 2.19
CA ARG A 28 4.52 -19.92 2.68
C ARG A 28 3.73 -19.90 3.99
N MET A 29 3.82 -18.80 4.74
CA MET A 29 3.19 -18.62 6.07
C MET A 29 1.70 -18.29 6.04
N TRP A 30 1.06 -18.26 4.86
CA TRP A 30 -0.35 -17.93 4.70
C TRP A 30 -1.14 -19.18 4.28
N PRO A 31 -1.76 -19.90 5.24
CA PRO A 31 -2.53 -21.11 4.94
C PRO A 31 -3.61 -20.86 3.90
N ILE A 32 -3.85 -21.81 3.01
CA ILE A 32 -4.85 -21.69 1.94
C ILE A 32 -6.28 -21.52 2.50
N GLU A 33 -6.54 -22.16 3.64
CA GLU A 33 -7.84 -22.18 4.31
C GLU A 33 -8.21 -20.85 4.97
N ASN A 34 -7.22 -20.02 5.29
CA ASN A 34 -7.44 -18.78 6.01
C ASN A 34 -7.54 -17.59 5.05
N LYS A 35 -8.56 -16.75 5.25
CA LYS A 35 -8.70 -15.47 4.56
C LYS A 35 -7.53 -14.52 4.85
N VAL A 36 -6.99 -14.56 6.07
CA VAL A 36 -5.89 -13.71 6.55
C VAL A 36 -4.73 -14.56 7.11
N PRO A 37 -3.47 -14.07 7.07
CA PRO A 37 -2.35 -14.76 7.70
C PRO A 37 -2.56 -14.94 9.21
N LEU A 38 -2.00 -16.01 9.76
CA LEU A 38 -2.01 -16.25 11.22
C LEU A 38 -1.08 -15.30 11.98
N SER A 39 -0.11 -14.68 11.29
CA SER A 39 0.87 -13.77 11.87
C SER A 39 1.04 -12.54 10.99
N THR A 40 0.95 -11.37 11.60
CA THR A 40 1.21 -10.07 10.97
C THR A 40 2.70 -9.87 10.67
N SER A 41 3.60 -10.38 11.52
CA SER A 41 5.06 -10.28 11.34
C SER A 41 5.52 -10.82 9.98
N GLY A 42 5.05 -12.02 9.61
CA GLY A 42 5.45 -12.64 8.35
C GLY A 42 5.08 -11.79 7.13
N LEU A 43 3.90 -11.17 7.14
CA LEU A 43 3.48 -10.25 6.08
C LEU A 43 4.35 -8.98 6.05
N LEU A 44 4.66 -8.41 7.22
CA LEU A 44 5.52 -7.25 7.32
C LEU A 44 6.93 -7.53 6.81
N ASP A 45 7.48 -8.70 7.11
CA ASP A 45 8.80 -9.11 6.62
C ASP A 45 8.82 -9.23 5.10
N ILE A 46 7.76 -9.77 4.50
CA ILE A 46 7.61 -9.82 3.03
C ILE A 46 7.55 -8.41 2.44
N ILE A 47 6.79 -7.50 3.06
CA ILE A 47 6.72 -6.11 2.62
C ILE A 47 8.10 -5.45 2.71
N LYS A 48 8.82 -5.62 3.84
CA LYS A 48 10.19 -5.12 4.02
C LYS A 48 11.13 -5.69 2.97
N MET A 49 11.07 -6.99 2.70
CA MET A 49 11.88 -7.64 1.66
C MET A 49 11.58 -7.07 0.28
N ALA A 50 10.30 -6.90 -0.08
CA ALA A 50 9.88 -6.35 -1.36
C ALA A 50 10.33 -4.89 -1.54
N ARG A 51 10.14 -4.04 -0.52
CA ARG A 51 10.59 -2.64 -0.52
C ARG A 51 12.13 -2.54 -0.56
N SER A 52 12.83 -3.37 0.22
CA SER A 52 14.31 -3.41 0.24
C SER A 52 14.89 -3.90 -1.08
N TRP A 53 14.22 -4.83 -1.76
CA TRP A 53 14.59 -5.24 -3.12
C TRP A 53 14.38 -4.10 -4.12
N LYS A 54 13.21 -3.45 -4.08
CA LYS A 54 12.89 -2.31 -4.96
C LYS A 54 13.93 -1.19 -4.86
N LYS A 55 14.42 -0.89 -3.65
CA LYS A 55 15.47 0.11 -3.42
C LYS A 55 16.86 -0.29 -3.93
N ARG A 56 17.19 -1.59 -3.93
CA ARG A 56 18.51 -2.11 -4.35
C ARG A 56 18.57 -2.51 -5.82
N ALA A 57 17.44 -2.57 -6.50
CA ALA A 57 17.40 -2.97 -7.90
C ALA A 57 18.31 -2.04 -8.73
N PRO A 58 19.19 -2.59 -9.59
CA PRO A 58 20.17 -1.81 -10.35
C PRO A 58 19.55 -0.87 -11.38
N ASP A 59 18.28 -1.08 -11.72
CA ASP A 59 17.52 -0.27 -12.67
C ASP A 59 16.58 0.69 -11.93
N LYS A 60 16.35 1.87 -12.51
CA LYS A 60 15.58 3.00 -11.93
C LYS A 60 14.39 2.53 -11.06
N PRO A 61 14.41 2.78 -9.73
CA PRO A 61 13.47 2.19 -8.78
C PRO A 61 12.01 2.64 -8.95
N GLU A 62 11.78 3.77 -9.63
CA GLU A 62 10.46 4.39 -9.75
C GLU A 62 9.55 3.74 -10.80
N THR A 63 10.10 2.97 -11.73
CA THR A 63 9.35 2.53 -12.94
C THR A 63 9.00 1.05 -12.95
N LYS A 64 9.38 0.28 -11.91
CA LYS A 64 9.15 -1.16 -11.91
C LYS A 64 7.89 -1.55 -11.14
N PRO A 65 6.91 -2.19 -11.80
CA PRO A 65 5.72 -2.70 -11.13
C PRO A 65 6.10 -3.88 -10.23
N THR A 66 5.64 -3.86 -8.98
CA THR A 66 5.66 -5.05 -8.12
C THR A 66 4.48 -5.93 -8.50
N ILE A 67 4.75 -7.07 -9.13
CA ILE A 67 3.71 -8.03 -9.48
C ILE A 67 3.43 -8.89 -8.25
N VAL A 68 2.20 -8.82 -7.77
CA VAL A 68 1.74 -9.62 -6.63
C VAL A 68 0.80 -10.69 -7.16
N MET A 69 1.26 -11.93 -7.13
CA MET A 69 0.49 -13.08 -7.58
C MET A 69 0.09 -13.92 -6.38
N SER A 70 -1.17 -14.34 -6.36
CA SER A 70 -1.66 -15.35 -5.42
C SER A 70 -2.19 -16.51 -6.24
N GLN A 71 -1.86 -17.73 -5.82
CA GLN A 71 -2.42 -18.91 -6.44
C GLN A 71 -3.94 -18.90 -6.25
N GLN A 72 -4.68 -18.72 -7.34
CA GLN A 72 -6.10 -18.97 -7.33
C GLN A 72 -6.27 -20.48 -7.25
N ILE A 73 -6.82 -20.95 -6.14
CA ILE A 73 -7.30 -22.32 -6.04
C ILE A 73 -8.79 -22.25 -6.35
N PHE A 74 -9.18 -22.82 -7.49
CA PHE A 74 -10.57 -23.06 -7.82
C PHE A 74 -11.05 -24.20 -6.91
N HIS A 75 -11.44 -23.86 -5.68
CA HIS A 75 -12.21 -24.77 -4.85
C HIS A 75 -13.67 -24.34 -4.91
N LEU A 76 -14.56 -25.33 -5.01
CA LEU A 76 -16.03 -25.18 -5.08
C LEU A 76 -16.65 -24.48 -3.86
N LEU A 77 -15.84 -24.05 -2.88
CA LEU A 77 -16.24 -23.17 -1.80
C LEU A 77 -15.73 -21.75 -2.11
N HIS A 78 -16.66 -20.80 -2.15
CA HIS A 78 -16.56 -19.34 -2.39
C HIS A 78 -15.43 -18.54 -1.71
N PHE A 79 -14.45 -19.15 -1.03
CA PHE A 79 -13.61 -18.48 -0.03
C PHE A 79 -12.18 -18.15 -0.46
N SER A 80 -11.65 -18.69 -1.56
CA SER A 80 -10.24 -18.48 -1.94
C SER A 80 -10.06 -17.87 -3.32
N ASN A 81 -10.71 -16.73 -3.56
CA ASN A 81 -10.28 -15.85 -4.63
C ASN A 81 -8.92 -15.25 -4.21
N GLY A 82 -7.81 -15.72 -4.78
CA GLY A 82 -6.45 -15.20 -4.49
C GLY A 82 -6.30 -13.68 -4.59
N VAL A 83 -7.30 -13.04 -5.19
CA VAL A 83 -7.62 -11.61 -5.15
C VAL A 83 -7.46 -11.00 -3.76
N ASN A 84 -8.06 -11.58 -2.71
CA ASN A 84 -8.07 -10.96 -1.38
C ASN A 84 -6.66 -10.83 -0.78
N ARG A 85 -5.81 -11.84 -1.01
CA ARG A 85 -4.43 -11.86 -0.51
C ARG A 85 -3.58 -10.79 -1.16
N CYS A 86 -3.69 -10.66 -2.47
CA CYS A 86 -3.05 -9.57 -3.21
C CYS A 86 -3.57 -8.21 -2.73
N GLY A 87 -4.88 -8.10 -2.46
CA GLY A 87 -5.51 -6.89 -1.95
C GLY A 87 -4.88 -6.39 -0.64
N ILE A 88 -4.67 -7.27 0.34
CA ILE A 88 -4.03 -6.90 1.61
C ILE A 88 -2.61 -6.36 1.38
N PHE A 89 -1.80 -7.05 0.56
CA PHE A 89 -0.43 -6.61 0.30
C PHE A 89 -0.39 -5.24 -0.40
N VAL A 90 -1.24 -5.03 -1.40
CA VAL A 90 -1.30 -3.75 -2.12
C VAL A 90 -1.81 -2.64 -1.20
N ALA A 91 -2.84 -2.91 -0.40
CA ALA A 91 -3.38 -1.94 0.57
C ALA A 91 -2.37 -1.56 1.65
N ALA A 92 -1.65 -2.55 2.18
CA ALA A 92 -0.59 -2.31 3.15
C ALA A 92 0.54 -1.46 2.55
N ASN A 93 0.95 -1.70 1.29
CA ASN A 93 1.98 -0.87 0.66
C ASN A 93 1.53 0.58 0.48
N ILE A 94 0.28 0.82 0.03
CA ILE A 94 -0.26 2.18 -0.11
C ILE A 94 -0.31 2.89 1.24
N CYS A 95 -0.78 2.22 2.28
CA CYS A 95 -0.85 2.78 3.63
C CYS A 95 0.55 3.10 4.19
N ILE A 96 1.55 2.23 3.93
CA ILE A 96 2.93 2.48 4.33
C ILE A 96 3.51 3.67 3.55
N ASP A 97 3.23 3.79 2.25
CA ASP A 97 3.67 4.94 1.45
C ASP A 97 3.05 6.26 1.97
N GLN A 98 1.77 6.24 2.37
CA GLN A 98 1.12 7.40 3.03
C GLN A 98 1.80 7.75 4.36
N MET A 99 2.12 6.74 5.17
CA MET A 99 2.79 6.95 6.45
C MET A 99 4.23 7.46 6.30
N ASP A 100 4.93 7.03 5.25
CA ASP A 100 6.27 7.48 4.90
C ASP A 100 6.28 8.94 4.44
N LEU A 101 5.25 9.39 3.73
CA LEU A 101 5.16 10.73 3.14
C LEU A 101 4.56 11.77 4.08
N ASP A 102 3.38 11.47 4.66
CA ASP A 102 2.56 12.44 5.39
C ASP A 102 2.55 12.17 6.91
N HIS A 103 3.12 11.04 7.35
CA HIS A 103 2.99 10.52 8.73
C HIS A 103 1.54 10.30 9.18
N GLU A 104 0.62 10.19 8.23
CA GLU A 104 -0.78 9.87 8.43
C GLU A 104 -1.16 8.63 7.62
N VAL A 105 -2.13 7.86 8.11
CA VAL A 105 -2.60 6.65 7.43
C VAL A 105 -4.11 6.69 7.33
N ASP A 106 -4.62 6.60 6.10
CA ASP A 106 -6.05 6.48 5.83
C ASP A 106 -6.36 5.16 5.13
N VAL A 107 -6.61 4.14 5.95
CA VAL A 107 -6.96 2.79 5.50
C VAL A 107 -8.24 2.79 4.64
N PHE A 108 -9.20 3.67 4.94
CA PHE A 108 -10.46 3.74 4.20
C PHE A 108 -10.23 4.25 2.77
N HIS A 109 -9.47 5.34 2.63
CA HIS A 109 -9.10 5.88 1.33
C HIS A 109 -8.21 4.91 0.54
N ALA A 110 -7.24 4.26 1.19
CA ALA A 110 -6.39 3.26 0.53
C ALA A 110 -7.20 2.09 -0.05
N VAL A 111 -8.14 1.54 0.73
CA VAL A 111 -9.00 0.43 0.25
C VAL A 111 -9.97 0.90 -0.82
N LYS A 112 -10.53 2.11 -0.69
CA LYS A 112 -11.37 2.72 -1.73
C LYS A 112 -10.61 2.87 -3.05
N LEU A 113 -9.36 3.35 -3.01
CA LEU A 113 -8.49 3.50 -4.18
C LEU A 113 -8.23 2.16 -4.89
N ILE A 114 -7.97 1.11 -4.12
CA ILE A 114 -7.75 -0.25 -4.66
C ILE A 114 -9.03 -0.80 -5.28
N ARG A 115 -10.18 -0.62 -4.63
CA ARG A 115 -11.48 -1.11 -5.12
C ARG A 115 -11.93 -0.42 -6.41
N ILE A 116 -11.49 0.81 -6.68
CA ILE A 116 -11.72 1.46 -7.98
C ILE A 116 -11.07 0.67 -9.11
N ASN A 117 -9.85 0.18 -8.90
CA ASN A 117 -9.11 -0.59 -9.92
C ASN A 117 -9.61 -2.03 -10.03
N ARG A 118 -9.98 -2.65 -8.89
CA ARG A 118 -10.54 -4.00 -8.87
C ARG A 118 -11.45 -4.16 -7.64
N PRO A 119 -12.78 -4.12 -7.81
CA PRO A 119 -13.73 -4.02 -6.69
C PRO A 119 -13.76 -5.25 -5.78
N GLN A 120 -13.24 -6.38 -6.26
CA GLN A 120 -13.13 -7.64 -5.52
C GLN A 120 -11.96 -7.66 -4.52
N LEU A 121 -11.09 -6.64 -4.52
CA LEU A 121 -9.94 -6.59 -3.61
C LEU A 121 -10.37 -6.16 -2.20
N VAL A 122 -9.99 -6.98 -1.21
CA VAL A 122 -10.22 -6.80 0.24
C VAL A 122 -11.70 -6.92 0.62
N ASP A 123 -12.04 -7.98 1.37
CA ASP A 123 -13.36 -8.15 1.98
C ASP A 123 -13.31 -7.69 3.47
N LYS A 124 -14.37 -7.93 4.24
CA LYS A 124 -14.53 -7.41 5.62
C LYS A 124 -13.43 -7.90 6.57
N ASP A 125 -13.05 -9.17 6.50
CA ASP A 125 -12.07 -9.77 7.42
C ASP A 125 -10.66 -9.23 7.13
N GLU A 126 -10.31 -9.09 5.86
CA GLU A 126 -9.06 -8.52 5.38
C GLU A 126 -8.95 -7.03 5.69
N TYR A 127 -10.07 -6.30 5.66
CA TYR A 127 -10.11 -4.89 6.05
C TYR A 127 -9.76 -4.70 7.53
N LYS A 128 -10.30 -5.55 8.41
CA LYS A 128 -9.96 -5.52 9.85
C LYS A 128 -8.48 -5.87 10.05
N TYR A 129 -8.02 -6.93 9.39
CA TYR A 129 -6.63 -7.37 9.49
C TYR A 129 -5.64 -6.29 9.00
N LEU A 130 -6.01 -5.49 7.99
CA LEU A 130 -5.18 -4.39 7.52
C LEU A 130 -4.89 -3.35 8.61
N TYR A 131 -5.86 -3.05 9.49
CA TYR A 131 -5.60 -2.20 10.65
C TYR A 131 -4.59 -2.82 11.61
N ASP A 132 -4.70 -4.13 11.89
CA ASP A 132 -3.76 -4.84 12.76
C ASP A 132 -2.33 -4.81 12.17
N VAL A 133 -2.21 -4.96 10.85
CA VAL A 133 -0.93 -4.87 10.12
C VAL A 133 -0.34 -3.46 10.20
N MET A 134 -1.15 -2.41 9.99
CA MET A 134 -0.70 -1.02 10.07
C MET A 134 -0.29 -0.63 11.49
N LEU A 135 -1.05 -1.08 12.49
CA LEU A 135 -0.71 -0.87 13.89
C LEU A 135 0.62 -1.55 14.24
N HIS A 136 0.82 -2.82 13.84
CA HIS A 136 2.07 -3.53 14.05
C HIS A 136 3.24 -2.83 13.33
N TRP A 137 3.01 -2.35 12.11
CA TRP A 137 4.02 -1.61 11.36
C TRP A 137 4.42 -0.31 12.08
N TYR A 138 3.46 0.47 12.55
CA TYR A 138 3.71 1.67 13.36
C TYR A 138 4.46 1.35 14.66
N MET A 139 4.12 0.24 15.33
CA MET A 139 4.79 -0.17 16.56
C MET A 139 6.24 -0.65 16.34
N THR A 140 6.55 -1.16 15.15
CA THR A 140 7.89 -1.69 14.83
C THR A 140 8.87 -0.57 14.45
N ASN A 141 8.36 0.56 13.99
CA ASN A 141 9.12 1.64 13.39
C ASN A 141 9.03 2.90 14.28
N PRO A 142 9.94 3.08 15.25
CA PRO A 142 9.88 4.16 16.22
C PRO A 142 10.03 5.56 15.59
N GLU A 143 10.50 5.67 14.35
CA GLU A 143 10.64 6.92 13.61
C GLU A 143 9.31 7.68 13.44
N TYR A 144 8.18 6.96 13.39
CA TYR A 144 6.87 7.61 13.25
C TYR A 144 6.32 8.13 14.58
N ARG A 145 6.92 7.74 15.72
CA ARG A 145 6.50 8.19 17.06
C ARG A 145 7.02 9.58 17.43
N ILE A 146 7.51 10.36 16.47
CA ILE A 146 8.00 11.72 16.73
C ILE A 146 6.93 12.62 17.37
N PHE A 147 5.64 12.33 17.20
CA PHE A 147 4.54 13.06 17.85
C PHE A 147 4.30 12.67 19.32
N ASP A 148 4.86 11.55 19.80
CA ASP A 148 4.81 11.20 21.23
C ASP A 148 5.79 12.04 22.06
N LYS A 149 6.70 12.79 21.43
CA LYS A 149 7.64 13.70 22.10
C LYS A 149 6.93 15.00 22.46
N GLU A 150 6.34 15.01 23.66
CA GLU A 150 5.95 16.17 24.47
C GLU A 150 5.34 17.36 23.68
N GLU A 151 4.03 17.31 23.37
CA GLU A 151 3.28 18.56 23.17
C GLU A 151 3.44 19.41 24.44
N ASN A 152 4.18 20.51 24.35
CA ASN A 152 4.33 21.47 25.43
C ASN A 152 2.92 21.89 25.89
N PRO A 153 2.56 21.81 27.19
CA PRO A 153 1.21 22.09 27.67
C PRO A 153 0.66 23.48 27.28
N LYS A 154 1.52 24.39 26.82
CA LYS A 154 1.14 25.69 26.23
C LYS A 154 0.49 25.55 24.86
N ASP A 155 0.97 24.65 24.00
CA ASP A 155 0.49 24.46 22.63
C ASP A 155 -0.88 23.76 22.62
N VAL A 156 -1.09 22.80 23.54
CA VAL A 156 -2.39 22.15 23.77
C VAL A 156 -3.45 23.15 24.22
N LYS A 157 -3.10 24.08 25.13
CA LYS A 157 -4.01 25.15 25.57
C LYS A 157 -4.38 26.09 24.44
N MET A 158 -3.42 26.45 23.58
CA MET A 158 -3.66 27.32 22.42
C MET A 158 -4.57 26.64 21.39
N ARG A 159 -4.31 25.37 21.04
CA ARG A 159 -5.14 24.57 20.11
C ARG A 159 -6.57 24.39 20.63
N ASN A 160 -6.72 24.16 21.93
CA ASN A 160 -8.03 24.05 22.58
C ASN A 160 -8.77 25.39 22.67
N SER A 161 -8.06 26.51 22.85
CA SER A 161 -8.65 27.85 22.78
C SER A 161 -9.19 28.13 21.37
N ILE A 162 -8.40 27.84 20.33
CA ILE A 162 -8.80 28.01 18.93
C ILE A 162 -10.00 27.12 18.57
N ARG A 163 -10.03 25.86 19.03
CA ARG A 163 -11.19 24.95 18.85
C ARG A 163 -12.45 25.45 19.56
N ARG A 164 -12.32 26.05 20.75
CA ARG A 164 -13.44 26.68 21.45
C ARG A 164 -13.95 27.92 20.70
N SER A 165 -13.07 28.80 20.23
CA SER A 165 -13.47 29.97 19.46
C SER A 165 -14.14 29.61 18.13
N THR A 166 -13.63 28.61 17.41
CA THR A 166 -14.22 28.14 16.14
C THR A 166 -15.55 27.41 16.34
N SER A 167 -15.71 26.63 17.41
CA SER A 167 -17.01 26.02 17.72
C SER A 167 -18.08 27.03 18.16
N VAL A 168 -17.70 28.11 18.84
CA VAL A 168 -18.61 29.21 19.19
C VAL A 168 -19.04 29.98 17.94
N LEU A 169 -18.10 30.29 17.04
CA LEU A 169 -18.37 30.93 15.74
C LEU A 169 -19.31 30.08 14.86
N ASN A 170 -19.08 28.77 14.79
CA ASN A 170 -19.93 27.87 14.00
C ASN A 170 -21.33 27.73 14.60
N LYS A 171 -21.48 27.76 15.94
CA LYS A 171 -22.81 27.79 16.58
C LYS A 171 -23.56 29.10 16.38
N THR A 172 -22.87 30.23 16.22
CA THR A 172 -23.52 31.52 15.96
C THR A 172 -23.98 31.65 14.50
N LEU A 173 -23.26 31.02 13.56
CA LEU A 173 -23.58 31.05 12.14
C LEU A 173 -24.72 30.08 11.75
N THR A 174 -24.98 29.03 12.54
CA THR A 174 -26.07 28.07 12.27
C THR A 174 -27.40 28.43 12.95
N GLY A 175 -27.49 29.58 13.64
CA GLY A 175 -28.64 29.94 14.48
C GLY A 175 -29.67 30.91 13.89
N ASN A 176 -29.46 31.46 12.69
CA ASN A 176 -30.30 32.53 12.12
C ASN A 176 -30.75 32.26 10.66
N SER A 177 -31.31 31.07 10.39
CA SER A 177 -31.99 30.82 9.11
C SER A 177 -33.36 30.19 9.35
N THR A 178 -34.30 31.03 9.82
CA THR A 178 -35.75 30.78 9.74
C THR A 178 -36.36 32.02 9.09
N VAL A 179 -36.43 32.02 7.75
CA VAL A 179 -37.32 32.88 6.97
C VAL A 179 -37.82 32.05 5.78
N LEU A 180 -38.81 31.20 6.05
CA LEU A 180 -40.08 30.99 5.34
C LEU A 180 -40.93 30.04 6.20
#